data_AF-A0A524ASF3-F1
#
_entry.id   AF-A0A524ASF3-F1
#
_cell.length_a   1.000
_cell.length_b   1.000
_cell.length_c   1.000
_cell.angle_alpha   90.00
_cell.angle_beta   90.00
_cell.angle_gamma   90.00
#
_symmetry.space_group_name_H-M   'P 1'
#
loop_
_entity.id
_entity.type
_entity.pdbx_description
1 polymer ?
#
loop_
_entity_poly.entity_id
_entity_poly.type
_entity_poly.pdbx_seq_one_letter_code
_entity_poly.pdbx_strand_id
1 'polypeptide(L)'
;MGAFEDFVDVVKQTETMQALLQNLEREPAKLLAAICREYESTNKAIPDHHLNLAGYFGEAMLRALVSANLITREREDRFYLYGYKPTEAGLKYYKAMLKEKKI
;
A
#
# COMPACT_ATOMS: atom_id res chain seq x y z
N MET A 1 23.41 7.74 24.54
CA MET A 1 23.37 7.52 23.08
C MET A 1 24.59 6.68 22.72
N GLY A 2 24.41 5.62 21.96
CA GLY A 2 25.48 4.78 21.45
C GLY A 2 25.80 5.13 19.99
N ALA A 3 26.92 4.59 19.50
CA ALA A 3 27.38 4.88 18.14
C ALA A 3 26.36 4.48 17.05
N PHE A 4 25.48 3.51 17.33
CA PHE A 4 24.41 3.12 16.41
C PHE A 4 23.32 4.19 16.31
N GLU A 5 22.85 4.73 17.44
CA GLU A 5 21.86 5.80 17.46
C GLU A 5 22.39 7.05 16.75
N ASP A 6 23.65 7.42 17.02
CA ASP A 6 24.29 8.57 16.37
C ASP A 6 24.38 8.37 14.84
N PHE A 7 24.74 7.16 14.38
CA PHE A 7 24.74 6.82 12.95
C PHE A 7 23.35 6.92 12.32
N VAL A 8 22.33 6.37 12.99
CA VAL A 8 20.94 6.40 12.51
C VAL A 8 20.46 7.84 12.38
N ASP A 9 20.78 8.70 13.34
CA ASP A 9 20.37 10.10 13.31
C ASP A 9 21.01 10.84 12.14
N VAL A 10 22.31 10.64 11.87
CA VAL A 10 22.99 11.22 10.70
C VAL A 10 22.34 10.76 9.39
N VAL A 11 22.08 9.46 9.23
CA VAL A 11 21.46 8.91 8.01
C VAL A 11 20.04 9.44 7.81
N LYS A 12 19.24 9.55 8.88
CA LYS A 12 17.87 10.07 8.82
C LYS A 12 17.78 11.53 8.36
N GLN A 13 18.82 12.34 8.56
CA GLN A 13 18.85 13.73 8.08
C GLN A 13 19.08 13.84 6.56
N THR A 14 19.47 12.77 5.89
CA THR A 14 19.67 12.80 4.43
C THR A 14 18.34 12.96 3.71
N GLU A 15 18.32 13.77 2.64
CA GLU A 15 17.13 13.98 1.81
C GLU A 15 16.57 12.65 1.26
N THR A 16 17.46 11.73 0.89
CA THR A 16 17.09 10.40 0.40
C THR A 16 16.30 9.60 1.44
N MET A 17 16.75 9.60 2.70
CA MET A 17 16.06 8.87 3.76
C MET A 17 14.72 9.53 4.11
N GLN A 18 14.67 10.86 4.15
CA GLN A 18 13.42 11.60 4.37
C GLN A 18 12.40 11.35 3.25
N ALA A 19 12.83 11.36 1.98
CA ALA A 19 11.98 11.03 0.84
C ALA A 19 11.47 9.59 0.90
N LEU A 20 12.32 8.64 1.32
CA LEU A 20 11.92 7.26 1.51
C LEU A 20 10.83 7.14 2.58
N LEU A 21 11.00 7.78 3.73
CA LEU A 21 10.00 7.81 4.80
C LEU A 21 8.67 8.43 4.33
N GLN A 22 8.71 9.53 3.58
CA GLN A 22 7.50 10.13 3.00
C GLN A 22 6.79 9.20 2.01
N ASN A 23 7.55 8.42 1.23
CA ASN A 23 6.98 7.44 0.32
C ASN A 23 6.32 6.27 1.07
N LEU A 24 6.82 5.88 2.24
CA LEU A 24 6.15 4.86 3.08
C LEU A 24 4.74 5.28 3.51
N GLU A 25 4.45 6.58 3.59
CA GLU A 25 3.10 7.08 3.88
C GLU A 25 2.22 7.13 2.64
N ARG A 26 2.78 7.55 1.49
CA ARG A 26 2.02 7.83 0.26
C ARG A 26 1.76 6.58 -0.59
N GLU A 27 2.73 5.68 -0.68
CA GLU A 27 2.62 4.49 -1.53
C GLU A 27 1.51 3.51 -1.10
N PRO A 28 1.27 3.24 0.20
CA PRO A 28 0.08 2.48 0.62
C PRO A 28 -1.23 3.11 0.18
N ALA A 29 -1.33 4.45 0.25
CA ALA A 29 -2.55 5.16 -0.15
C ALA A 29 -2.79 5.04 -1.66
N LYS A 30 -1.74 5.15 -2.48
CA LYS A 30 -1.82 4.91 -3.93
C LYS A 30 -2.21 3.47 -4.25
N LEU A 31 -1.62 2.50 -3.56
CA LEU A 31 -1.94 1.08 -3.76
C LEU A 31 -3.40 0.77 -3.39
N LEU A 32 -3.88 1.28 -2.25
CA LEU A 32 -5.28 1.17 -1.86
C LEU A 32 -6.19 1.82 -2.91
N ALA A 33 -5.83 3.01 -3.40
CA ALA A 33 -6.60 3.71 -4.43
C ALA A 33 -6.69 2.91 -5.74
N ALA A 34 -5.61 2.26 -6.16
CA ALA A 34 -5.59 1.40 -7.33
C ALA A 34 -6.54 0.21 -7.17
N ILE A 35 -6.45 -0.50 -6.03
CA ILE A 35 -7.32 -1.64 -5.71
C ILE A 35 -8.79 -1.22 -5.68
N CYS A 36 -9.11 -0.14 -4.95
CA CYS A 36 -10.49 0.35 -4.83
C CYS A 36 -11.07 0.79 -6.18
N ARG A 37 -10.29 1.50 -7.00
CA ARG A 37 -10.74 1.99 -8.31
C ARG A 37 -11.05 0.82 -9.26
N GLU A 38 -10.19 -0.19 -9.30
CA GLU A 38 -10.42 -1.38 -10.13
C GLU A 38 -11.56 -2.25 -9.57
N TYR A 39 -11.71 -2.29 -8.25
CA TYR A 39 -12.83 -2.98 -7.61
C TYR A 39 -14.16 -2.31 -7.93
N GLU A 40 -14.25 -0.97 -7.86
CA GLU A 40 -15.46 -0.23 -8.20
C GLU A 40 -15.85 -0.39 -9.67
N SER A 41 -14.90 -0.60 -10.59
CA SER A 41 -15.19 -0.80 -12.01
C SER A 41 -15.56 -2.25 -12.38
N THR A 42 -15.03 -3.24 -11.65
CA THR A 42 -15.20 -4.66 -11.99
C THR A 42 -16.09 -5.44 -11.04
N ASN A 43 -16.21 -4.98 -9.79
CA ASN A 43 -16.78 -5.69 -8.65
C ASN A 43 -16.15 -7.08 -8.40
N LYS A 44 -14.89 -7.27 -8.81
CA LYS A 44 -14.14 -8.53 -8.72
C LYS A 44 -12.86 -8.34 -7.90
N ALA A 45 -12.26 -9.44 -7.42
CA ALA A 45 -10.93 -9.39 -6.81
C ALA A 45 -9.88 -8.93 -7.84
N ILE A 46 -8.91 -8.13 -7.39
CA ILE A 46 -7.84 -7.61 -8.22
C ILE A 46 -6.68 -8.61 -8.17
N PRO A 47 -6.26 -9.19 -9.31
CA PRO A 47 -5.12 -10.10 -9.37
C PRO A 47 -3.81 -9.43 -8.93
N ASP A 48 -2.96 -10.18 -8.25
CA ASP A 48 -1.62 -9.77 -7.84
C ASP A 48 -0.77 -9.13 -8.95
N HIS A 49 -0.81 -9.68 -10.16
CA HIS A 49 -0.05 -9.17 -11.30
C HIS A 49 -0.65 -7.91 -11.96
N HIS A 50 -1.86 -7.48 -11.57
CA HIS A 50 -2.39 -6.16 -11.93
C HIS A 50 -1.84 -5.07 -11.00
N LEU A 51 -1.45 -5.45 -9.78
CA LEU A 51 -0.78 -4.58 -8.85
C LEU A 51 0.68 -4.50 -9.31
N ASN A 52 1.11 -3.36 -9.85
CA ASN A 52 2.50 -3.11 -10.26
C ASN A 52 3.46 -3.06 -9.05
N LEU A 53 3.54 -4.16 -8.29
CA LEU A 53 4.33 -4.31 -7.09
C LEU A 53 5.77 -4.63 -7.51
N ALA A 54 6.65 -3.64 -7.40
CA ALA A 54 8.08 -3.83 -7.66
C ALA A 54 8.86 -3.98 -6.35
N GLY A 55 9.55 -5.13 -6.20
CA GLY A 55 10.48 -5.38 -5.10
C GLY A 55 9.84 -5.45 -3.71
N TYR A 56 10.69 -5.41 -2.68
CA TYR A 56 10.28 -5.58 -1.27
C TYR A 56 9.24 -4.55 -0.81
N PHE A 57 9.37 -3.29 -1.24
CA PHE A 57 8.47 -2.24 -0.79
C PHE A 57 7.02 -2.46 -1.25
N GLY A 58 6.80 -2.89 -2.48
CA GLY A 58 5.44 -3.19 -2.96
C GLY A 58 4.76 -4.26 -2.11
N GLU A 59 5.46 -5.38 -1.88
CA GLU A 59 4.96 -6.47 -1.04
C GLU A 59 4.73 -6.03 0.41
N ALA A 60 5.63 -5.20 0.97
CA ALA A 60 5.48 -4.66 2.32
C ALA A 60 4.24 -3.76 2.44
N MET A 61 3.97 -2.88 1.46
CA MET A 61 2.76 -2.03 1.47
C MET A 61 1.49 -2.86 1.36
N LEU A 62 1.48 -3.88 0.52
CA LEU A 62 0.34 -4.79 0.38
C LEU A 62 0.05 -5.51 1.71
N ARG A 63 1.09 -6.03 2.37
CA ARG A 63 0.97 -6.65 3.70
C ARG A 63 0.50 -5.67 4.77
N ALA A 64 0.94 -4.42 4.72
CA ALA A 64 0.48 -3.38 5.64
C ALA A 64 -1.02 -3.12 5.47
N LEU A 65 -1.52 -3.00 4.22
CA LEU A 65 -2.95 -2.83 3.94
C LEU A 65 -3.79 -4.04 4.39
N VAL A 66 -3.30 -5.26 4.18
CA VAL A 66 -3.94 -6.49 4.67
C VAL A 66 -3.98 -6.51 6.19
N SER A 67 -2.86 -6.23 6.85
CA SER A 67 -2.74 -6.26 8.32
C SER A 67 -3.61 -5.19 9.00
N ALA A 68 -3.79 -4.05 8.34
CA ALA A 68 -4.70 -2.98 8.78
C ALA A 68 -6.18 -3.24 8.44
N ASN A 69 -6.51 -4.41 7.86
CA ASN A 69 -7.86 -4.79 7.43
C ASN A 69 -8.50 -3.78 6.46
N LEU A 70 -7.70 -3.11 5.63
CA LEU A 70 -8.18 -2.21 4.57
C LEU A 70 -8.44 -2.95 3.27
N ILE A 71 -7.75 -4.07 3.07
CA ILE A 71 -8.01 -5.02 1.97
C ILE A 71 -8.00 -6.44 2.52
N THR A 72 -8.76 -7.33 1.91
CA THR A 72 -8.65 -8.78 2.11
C THR A 72 -7.75 -9.40 1.05
N ARG A 73 -7.01 -10.43 1.45
CA ARG A 73 -6.25 -11.29 0.54
C ARG A 73 -6.96 -12.63 0.44
N GLU A 74 -7.44 -12.95 -0.73
CA GLU A 74 -8.03 -14.24 -1.05
C GLU A 74 -6.99 -15.06 -1.85
N ARG A 75 -6.84 -16.33 -1.51
CA ARG A 75 -6.21 -17.28 -2.44
C ARG A 75 -7.21 -17.56 -3.55
N GLU A 76 -6.73 -17.76 -4.79
CA GLU A 76 -7.33 -18.61 -5.86
C GLU A 76 -7.64 -17.93 -7.21
N ASP A 77 -7.03 -18.41 -8.31
CA ASP A 77 -7.62 -19.23 -9.42
C ASP A 77 -6.47 -19.62 -10.39
N ARG A 78 -6.74 -20.32 -11.52
CA ARG A 78 -5.77 -20.70 -12.59
C ARG A 78 -4.91 -19.54 -13.13
N PHE A 79 -5.31 -18.29 -12.91
CA PHE A 79 -4.74 -17.11 -13.55
C PHE A 79 -3.94 -16.19 -12.62
N TYR A 80 -4.00 -16.38 -11.30
CA TYR A 80 -3.27 -15.54 -10.33
C TYR A 80 -3.07 -16.25 -8.99
N LEU A 81 -2.02 -15.85 -8.25
CA LEU A 81 -1.70 -16.47 -6.97
C LEU A 81 -2.58 -15.92 -5.84
N TYR A 82 -2.83 -14.60 -5.85
CA TYR A 82 -3.67 -13.91 -4.88
C TYR A 82 -4.59 -12.87 -5.54
N GLY A 83 -5.81 -12.78 -5.02
CA GLY A 83 -6.76 -11.73 -5.34
C GLY A 83 -6.96 -10.79 -4.15
N TYR A 84 -7.11 -9.50 -4.42
CA TYR A 84 -7.28 -8.47 -3.40
C TYR A 84 -8.62 -7.76 -3.55
N LYS A 85 -9.33 -7.55 -2.44
CA LYS A 85 -10.58 -6.78 -2.41
C LYS A 85 -10.51 -5.73 -1.30
N PRO A 86 -11.06 -4.52 -1.51
CA PRO A 86 -11.17 -3.56 -0.44
C PRO A 86 -12.22 -4.02 0.58
N THR A 87 -11.97 -3.74 1.86
CA THR A 87 -13.00 -3.86 2.90
C THR A 87 -13.88 -2.61 2.92
N GLU A 88 -14.95 -2.62 3.72
CA GLU A 88 -15.75 -1.41 3.96
C GLU A 88 -14.88 -0.26 4.52
N ALA A 89 -13.94 -0.58 5.41
CA ALA A 89 -12.98 0.38 5.94
C ALA A 89 -12.06 0.92 4.85
N GLY A 90 -11.52 0.04 3.99
CA GLY A 90 -10.70 0.44 2.84
C GLY A 90 -11.42 1.40 1.90
N LEU A 91 -12.67 1.08 1.53
CA LEU A 91 -13.52 1.94 0.70
C LEU A 91 -13.82 3.28 1.38
N LYS A 92 -14.06 3.29 2.70
CA LYS A 92 -14.30 4.52 3.47
C LYS A 92 -13.09 5.46 3.40
N TYR A 93 -11.89 4.95 3.66
CA TYR A 93 -10.66 5.75 3.58
C TYR A 93 -10.36 6.21 2.16
N TYR A 94 -10.52 5.34 1.17
CA TYR A 94 -10.39 5.69 -0.24
C TYR A 94 -11.29 6.88 -0.61
N LYS A 95 -12.58 6.81 -0.27
CA LYS A 95 -13.53 7.91 -0.54
C LYS A 95 -13.21 9.19 0.22
N ALA A 96 -12.67 9.10 1.44
CA ALA A 96 -12.23 10.26 2.21
C ALA A 96 -11.02 10.94 1.54
N MET A 97 -9.98 10.17 1.19
CA MET A 97 -8.78 10.68 0.55
C MET A 97 -9.05 11.30 -0.84
N LEU A 98 -10.01 10.75 -1.60
CA LEU A 98 -10.48 11.35 -2.85
C LEU A 98 -11.10 12.74 -2.63
N LYS A 99 -11.95 12.89 -1.60
CA LYS A 99 -12.56 14.19 -1.25
C LYS A 99 -11.51 15.23 -0.85
N GLU A 100 -10.45 14.79 -0.19
CA GLU A 100 -9.30 15.62 0.21
C GLU A 100 -8.34 15.92 -0.95
N LYS A 101 -8.55 15.34 -2.14
CA LYS A 101 -7.65 15.43 -3.30
C LYS A 101 -6.21 14.99 -2.98
N LYS A 102 -6.09 13.96 -2.13
CA LYS A 102 -4.81 13.37 -1.71
C LYS A 102 -4.41 12.15 -2.55
N ILE A 103 -5.34 11.64 -3.34
CA ILE A 103 -5.20 10.55 -4.31
C ILE A 103 -6.05 10.81 -5.55
#